data_AF-A0A2D7SIQ7-F1
#
_entry.id   AF-A0A2D7SIQ7-F1
#
_cell.length_a   1.000
_cell.length_b   1.000
_cell.length_c   1.000
_cell.angle_alpha   90.00
_cell.angle_beta   90.00
_cell.angle_gamma   90.00
#
_symmetry.space_group_name_H-M   'P 1'
#
loop_
_entity.id
_entity.type
_entity.pdbx_description
1 polymer ?
#
loop_
_entity_poly.entity_id
_entity_poly.type
_entity_poly.pdbx_seq_one_letter_code
_entity_poly.pdbx_strand_id
1 'polypeptide(L)'
;MKISTVLCVITSALVLAGCNSIIHPVSTSNVSTKPYTESAALTIYEAHPLKGSEKVSVHAYSYTRGSDHCSRTIALNFSSSLAYTQTMIALRNRAMVTGANALSITNWREHGGITTLTGHFFDCHSKKGL
;
A
#
# COMPACT_ATOMS: atom_id res chain seq x y z
N MET A 1 55.07 19.59 32.42
CA MET A 1 53.66 19.44 31.95
C MET A 1 53.44 20.16 30.62
N LYS A 2 54.12 19.76 29.54
CA LYS A 2 54.00 20.42 28.21
C LYS A 2 53.95 19.48 27.00
N ILE A 3 54.06 18.16 27.21
CA ILE A 3 54.12 17.17 26.12
C ILE A 3 52.78 16.45 25.91
N SER A 4 51.95 16.31 26.96
CA SER A 4 50.65 15.61 26.87
C SER A 4 49.60 16.41 26.06
N THR A 5 49.65 17.74 26.10
CA THR A 5 48.66 18.59 25.43
C THR A 5 48.85 18.67 23.91
N VAL A 6 50.06 18.45 23.41
CA VAL A 6 50.37 18.53 21.96
C VAL A 6 49.94 17.26 21.23
N LEU A 7 50.05 16.09 21.87
CA LEU A 7 49.62 14.82 21.27
C LEU A 7 48.11 14.74 21.03
N CYS A 8 47.31 15.43 21.86
CA CYS A 8 45.84 15.39 21.79
C CYS A 8 45.27 16.24 20.63
N VAL A 9 46.00 17.29 20.22
CA VAL A 9 45.57 18.17 19.11
C VAL A 9 45.85 17.52 17.76
N ILE A 10 46.92 16.74 17.65
CA ILE A 10 47.30 16.07 16.39
C ILE A 10 46.35 14.90 16.08
N THR A 11 45.83 14.20 17.09
CA THR A 11 44.90 13.08 16.89
C THR A 11 43.48 13.51 16.51
N SER A 12 43.04 14.73 16.85
CA SER A 12 41.71 15.24 16.47
C SER A 12 41.63 15.73 15.02
N ALA A 13 42.76 16.08 14.38
CA ALA A 13 42.77 16.58 13.01
C ALA A 13 42.72 15.49 11.92
N LEU A 14 42.99 14.23 12.26
CA LEU A 14 43.05 13.11 11.31
C LEU A 14 41.70 12.43 11.04
N VAL A 15 40.64 12.77 11.78
CA VAL A 15 39.33 12.09 11.66
C VAL A 15 38.36 12.78 10.67
N LEU A 16 38.70 13.96 10.14
CA LEU A 16 37.83 14.70 9.20
C LEU A 16 38.06 14.45 7.70
N ALA A 17 39.04 13.62 7.31
CA ALA A 17 39.40 13.42 5.89
C ALA A 17 38.86 12.12 5.26
N GLY A 18 37.87 11.47 5.88
CA GLY A 18 37.48 10.09 5.56
C GLY A 18 36.05 9.88 5.07
N CYS A 19 35.53 10.68 4.13
CA CYS A 19 34.31 10.34 3.37
C CYS A 19 34.44 10.80 1.91
N ASN A 20 35.23 10.08 1.12
CA ASN A 20 35.16 10.16 -0.33
C ASN A 20 34.04 9.23 -0.80
N SER A 21 32.88 9.80 -1.11
CA SER A 21 31.82 9.10 -1.82
C SER A 21 32.32 8.72 -3.21
N ILE A 22 32.43 7.41 -3.47
CA ILE A 22 32.68 6.88 -4.81
C ILE A 22 31.43 7.18 -5.65
N ILE A 23 31.46 8.27 -6.41
CA ILE A 23 30.44 8.59 -7.41
C ILE A 23 30.79 7.80 -8.67
N HIS A 24 30.08 6.70 -8.91
CA HIS A 24 30.02 6.10 -10.25
C HIS A 24 29.32 7.08 -11.20
N PRO A 25 29.85 7.35 -12.41
CA PRO A 25 29.10 8.10 -13.41
C PRO A 25 27.95 7.22 -13.90
N VAL A 26 26.74 7.44 -13.36
CA VAL A 26 25.52 6.89 -13.94
C VAL A 26 25.19 7.73 -15.17
N SER A 27 25.33 7.10 -16.33
CA SER A 27 24.87 7.60 -17.62
C SER A 27 23.44 8.12 -17.52
N THR A 28 23.22 9.35 -18.00
CA THR A 28 21.91 9.99 -18.14
C THR A 28 21.04 9.22 -19.13
N SER A 29 20.31 8.23 -18.61
CA SER A 29 19.08 7.76 -19.23
C SER A 29 17.97 8.66 -18.70
N ASN A 30 17.29 9.40 -19.58
CA ASN A 30 16.06 10.13 -19.26
C ASN A 30 14.97 9.15 -18.84
N VAL A 31 15.05 8.63 -17.62
CA VAL A 31 13.97 7.92 -16.96
C VAL A 31 13.10 9.00 -16.36
N SER A 32 11.90 9.16 -16.91
CA SER A 32 10.83 9.91 -16.25
C SER A 32 10.63 9.28 -14.86
N THR A 33 11.19 9.91 -13.83
CA THR A 33 11.05 9.48 -12.45
C THR A 33 9.64 9.83 -11.99
N LYS A 34 8.69 8.99 -12.36
CA LYS A 34 7.41 8.96 -11.65
C LYS A 34 7.73 8.63 -10.19
N PRO A 35 7.26 9.43 -9.21
CA PRO A 35 7.53 9.13 -7.81
C PRO A 35 7.06 7.71 -7.48
N TYR A 36 7.89 6.95 -6.76
CA TYR A 36 7.71 5.55 -6.34
C TYR A 36 6.44 5.28 -5.48
N THR A 37 5.53 6.24 -5.37
CA THR A 37 4.28 6.18 -4.60
C THR A 37 3.02 6.10 -5.46
N GLU A 38 3.13 5.92 -6.78
CA GLU A 38 1.98 5.52 -7.58
C GLU A 38 1.80 4.01 -7.53
N SER A 39 1.01 3.52 -6.57
CA SER A 39 0.50 2.15 -6.62
C SER A 39 -0.32 2.00 -7.90
N ALA A 40 0.25 1.35 -8.92
CA ALA A 40 -0.48 0.95 -10.11
C ALA A 40 -1.73 0.16 -9.68
N ALA A 41 -2.87 0.44 -10.31
CA ALA A 41 -4.10 -0.28 -10.01
C ALA A 41 -3.90 -1.76 -10.34
N LEU A 42 -4.26 -2.64 -9.40
CA LEU A 42 -4.19 -4.08 -9.60
C LEU A 42 -5.29 -4.51 -10.56
N THR A 43 -4.93 -5.16 -11.65
CA THR A 43 -5.90 -5.67 -12.62
C THR A 43 -6.57 -6.95 -12.09
N ILE A 44 -7.90 -6.99 -12.19
CA ILE A 44 -8.70 -8.16 -11.81
C ILE A 44 -8.91 -9.03 -13.05
N TYR A 45 -8.32 -10.23 -13.05
CA TYR A 45 -8.43 -11.18 -14.17
C TYR A 45 -9.40 -12.33 -13.89
N GLU A 46 -9.63 -12.67 -12.62
CA GLU A 46 -10.42 -13.84 -12.23
C GLU A 46 -11.39 -13.54 -11.09
N ALA A 47 -12.57 -14.15 -11.17
CA ALA A 47 -13.68 -13.93 -10.24
C ALA A 47 -14.36 -15.25 -9.82
N HIS A 48 -13.56 -16.26 -9.49
CA HIS A 48 -14.07 -17.52 -8.93
C HIS A 48 -14.18 -17.39 -7.42
N PRO A 49 -15.37 -17.55 -6.81
CA PRO A 49 -15.53 -17.41 -5.36
C PRO A 49 -14.62 -18.38 -4.60
N LEU A 50 -13.81 -17.85 -3.69
CA LEU A 50 -13.06 -18.66 -2.75
C LEU A 50 -13.97 -19.08 -1.60
N LYS A 51 -13.82 -20.30 -1.10
CA LYS A 51 -14.57 -20.77 0.08
C LYS A 51 -14.28 -19.86 1.26
N GLY A 52 -15.30 -19.26 1.85
CA GLY A 52 -15.21 -18.31 2.96
C GLY A 52 -15.22 -16.83 2.53
N SER A 53 -15.04 -16.53 1.23
CA SER A 53 -15.15 -15.15 0.70
C SER A 53 -16.57 -14.60 0.84
N GLU A 54 -17.58 -15.46 0.88
CA GLU A 54 -18.97 -15.11 1.13
C GLU A 54 -19.21 -14.50 2.52
N LYS A 55 -18.30 -14.74 3.47
CA LYS A 55 -18.36 -14.17 4.83
C LYS A 55 -17.80 -12.75 4.89
N VAL A 56 -17.14 -12.29 3.82
CA VAL A 56 -16.69 -10.91 3.70
C VAL A 56 -17.89 -10.03 3.35
N SER A 57 -18.30 -9.23 4.33
CA SER A 57 -19.42 -8.31 4.19
C SER A 57 -18.98 -7.01 3.52
N VAL A 58 -19.85 -6.44 2.68
CA VAL A 58 -19.60 -5.18 2.00
C VAL A 58 -20.39 -4.08 2.69
N HIS A 59 -19.73 -2.99 3.04
CA HIS A 59 -20.31 -1.91 3.84
C HIS A 59 -19.93 -0.54 3.27
N ALA A 60 -20.64 0.51 3.69
CA ALA A 60 -20.27 1.88 3.36
C ALA A 60 -18.91 2.24 3.98
N TYR A 61 -18.12 3.05 3.27
CA TYR A 61 -16.80 3.45 3.78
C TYR A 61 -16.90 4.28 5.06
N SER A 62 -17.93 5.13 5.20
CA SER A 62 -18.18 5.90 6.43
C SER A 62 -18.39 5.01 7.65
N TYR A 63 -19.15 3.91 7.52
CA TYR A 63 -19.43 2.99 8.63
C TYR A 63 -18.19 2.19 9.01
N THR A 64 -17.50 1.62 8.03
CA THR A 64 -16.27 0.83 8.29
C THR A 64 -15.12 1.68 8.83
N ARG A 65 -14.96 2.91 8.34
CA ARG A 65 -13.92 3.84 8.83
C ARG A 65 -14.25 4.41 10.21
N GLY A 66 -15.52 4.68 10.49
CA GLY A 66 -15.97 5.29 11.74
C GLY A 66 -16.24 4.30 12.88
N SER A 67 -16.14 2.99 12.62
CA SER A 67 -16.40 1.96 13.63
C SER A 67 -15.18 1.72 14.51
N ASP A 68 -15.37 1.75 15.82
CA ASP A 68 -14.37 1.35 16.81
C ASP A 68 -14.10 -0.17 16.84
N HIS A 69 -14.88 -0.94 16.08
CA HIS A 69 -14.75 -2.40 16.00
C HIS A 69 -13.97 -2.88 14.80
N CYS A 70 -13.57 -1.98 13.90
CA CYS A 70 -12.89 -2.31 12.65
C CYS A 70 -11.52 -1.66 12.57
N SER A 71 -10.51 -2.45 12.17
CA SER A 71 -9.20 -1.94 11.79
C SER A 71 -9.01 -2.10 10.29
N ARG A 72 -8.51 -1.05 9.62
CA ARG A 72 -8.23 -1.12 8.18
C ARG A 72 -6.91 -1.86 7.96
N THR A 73 -6.99 -3.05 7.38
CA THR A 73 -5.82 -3.86 7.04
C THR A 73 -5.07 -3.29 5.83
N ILE A 74 -5.79 -2.95 4.75
CA ILE A 74 -5.17 -2.45 3.52
C ILE A 74 -6.12 -1.60 2.65
N ALA A 75 -5.50 -0.83 1.77
CA ALA A 75 -6.08 0.04 0.77
C ALA A 75 -5.47 -0.29 -0.60
N LEU A 76 -6.25 -0.74 -1.57
CA LEU A 76 -5.71 -1.05 -2.90
C LEU A 76 -6.58 -0.44 -3.98
N ASN A 77 -5.92 0.15 -4.99
CA ASN A 77 -6.58 0.56 -6.21
C ASN A 77 -6.69 -0.65 -7.14
N PHE A 78 -7.85 -0.83 -7.75
CA PHE A 78 -8.14 -1.92 -8.68
C PHE A 78 -8.64 -1.37 -10.00
N SER A 79 -8.37 -2.14 -11.06
CA SER A 79 -8.93 -1.96 -12.39
C SER A 79 -9.52 -3.30 -12.84
N SER A 80 -10.73 -3.29 -13.39
CA SER A 80 -11.46 -4.50 -13.79
C SER A 80 -12.17 -4.26 -15.11
N SER A 81 -12.01 -5.20 -16.05
CA SER A 81 -12.86 -5.29 -17.25
C SER A 81 -14.03 -6.27 -17.04
N LEU A 82 -14.21 -6.79 -15.84
CA LEU A 82 -15.26 -7.76 -15.50
C LEU A 82 -16.56 -7.04 -15.13
N ALA A 83 -17.69 -7.74 -15.33
CA ALA A 83 -18.99 -7.26 -14.87
C ALA A 83 -19.01 -7.00 -13.36
N TYR A 84 -19.92 -6.15 -12.90
CA TYR A 84 -20.04 -5.75 -11.48
C TYR A 84 -19.98 -6.94 -10.51
N THR A 85 -20.79 -7.98 -10.73
CA THR A 85 -20.88 -9.15 -9.83
C THR A 85 -19.55 -9.90 -9.72
N GLN A 86 -18.86 -10.08 -10.85
CA GLN A 86 -17.54 -10.72 -10.91
C GLN A 86 -16.48 -9.86 -10.22
N THR A 87 -16.49 -8.55 -10.46
CA THR A 87 -15.62 -7.59 -9.76
C THR A 87 -15.83 -7.68 -8.24
N MET A 88 -17.08 -7.78 -7.78
CA MET A 88 -17.39 -7.92 -6.36
C MET A 88 -16.93 -9.27 -5.77
N ILE A 89 -17.02 -10.36 -6.52
CA ILE A 89 -16.47 -11.67 -6.09
C ILE A 89 -14.96 -11.56 -5.94
N ALA A 90 -14.27 -11.02 -6.93
CA ALA A 90 -12.82 -10.85 -6.88
C ALA A 90 -12.39 -9.97 -5.70
N LEU A 91 -13.11 -8.88 -5.41
CA LEU A 91 -12.80 -8.03 -4.26
C LEU A 91 -12.99 -8.77 -2.92
N ARG A 92 -14.05 -9.56 -2.76
CA ARG A 92 -14.25 -10.40 -1.56
C ARG A 92 -13.14 -11.44 -1.41
N ASN A 93 -12.72 -12.08 -2.51
CA ASN A 93 -11.59 -13.00 -2.51
C ASN A 93 -10.32 -12.32 -2.00
N ARG A 94 -10.00 -11.12 -2.53
CA ARG A 94 -8.81 -10.37 -2.12
C ARG A 94 -8.87 -9.97 -0.66
N ALA A 95 -10.00 -9.44 -0.20
CA ALA A 95 -10.21 -9.13 1.21
C ALA A 95 -9.99 -10.35 2.10
N MET A 96 -10.60 -11.49 1.76
CA MET A 96 -10.44 -12.74 2.49
C MET A 96 -8.98 -13.21 2.56
N VAL A 97 -8.28 -13.22 1.43
CA VAL A 97 -6.86 -13.64 1.37
C VAL A 97 -5.96 -12.74 2.23
N THR A 98 -6.31 -11.46 2.34
CA THR A 98 -5.59 -10.51 3.23
C THR A 98 -6.03 -10.57 4.69
N GLY A 99 -6.87 -11.54 5.08
CA GLY A 99 -7.36 -11.70 6.45
C GLY A 99 -8.48 -10.74 6.86
N ALA A 100 -9.02 -9.96 5.92
CA ALA A 100 -10.13 -9.05 6.19
C ALA A 100 -11.48 -9.79 6.14
N ASN A 101 -12.41 -9.37 6.99
CA ASN A 101 -13.77 -9.91 7.06
C ASN A 101 -14.85 -8.89 6.63
N ALA A 102 -14.46 -7.65 6.35
CA ALA A 102 -15.31 -6.61 5.79
C ALA A 102 -14.56 -5.83 4.70
N LEU A 103 -15.29 -5.31 3.72
CA LEU A 103 -14.74 -4.41 2.72
C LEU A 103 -15.67 -3.23 2.48
N SER A 104 -15.09 -2.11 2.06
CA SER A 104 -15.81 -0.99 1.50
C SER A 104 -15.11 -0.49 0.24
N ILE A 105 -15.88 0.17 -0.62
CA ILE A 105 -15.40 0.61 -1.94
C ILE A 105 -15.59 2.11 -2.05
N THR A 106 -14.56 2.79 -2.54
CA THR A 106 -14.63 4.21 -2.92
C THR A 106 -14.12 4.40 -4.33
N ASN A 107 -14.33 5.60 -4.89
CA ASN A 107 -13.84 5.98 -6.22
C ASN A 107 -14.26 5.02 -7.34
N TRP A 108 -15.44 4.40 -7.25
CA TRP A 108 -15.98 3.56 -8.32
C TRP A 108 -16.23 4.42 -9.56
N ARG A 109 -15.54 4.11 -10.65
CA ARG A 109 -15.64 4.83 -11.91
C ARG A 109 -15.56 3.87 -13.08
N GLU A 110 -16.51 3.99 -13.99
CA GLU A 110 -16.57 3.16 -15.20
C GLU A 110 -16.30 4.02 -16.43
N HIS A 111 -15.36 3.59 -17.26
CA HIS A 111 -15.03 4.27 -18.51
C HIS A 111 -14.45 3.28 -19.52
N GLY A 112 -14.96 3.30 -20.76
CA GLY A 112 -14.43 2.47 -21.84
C GLY A 112 -14.45 0.97 -21.56
N GLY A 113 -15.45 0.46 -20.83
CA GLY A 113 -15.54 -0.95 -20.45
C GLY A 113 -14.59 -1.37 -19.32
N ILE A 114 -13.90 -0.42 -18.69
CA ILE A 114 -13.03 -0.65 -17.54
C ILE A 114 -13.60 0.08 -16.33
N THR A 115 -13.72 -0.65 -15.22
CA THR A 115 -14.04 -0.13 -13.91
C THR A 115 -12.76 0.09 -13.12
N THR A 116 -12.57 1.29 -12.59
CA THR A 116 -11.53 1.61 -11.61
C THR A 116 -12.18 1.89 -10.25
N LEU A 117 -11.56 1.43 -9.17
CA LEU A 117 -12.09 1.56 -7.82
C LEU A 117 -10.98 1.45 -6.77
N THR A 118 -11.24 1.92 -5.55
CA THR A 118 -10.38 1.65 -4.39
C THR A 118 -11.11 0.68 -3.47
N GLY A 119 -10.50 -0.48 -3.21
CA GLY A 119 -10.94 -1.45 -2.22
C GLY A 119 -10.30 -1.18 -0.86
N HIS A 120 -11.13 -1.05 0.16
CA HIS A 120 -10.71 -0.83 1.55
C HIS A 120 -11.05 -2.09 2.32
N PHE A 121 -10.05 -2.79 2.84
CA PHE A 121 -10.25 -4.07 3.53
C PHE A 121 -10.06 -3.88 5.03
N PHE A 122 -10.98 -4.44 5.81
CA PHE A 122 -11.04 -4.29 7.25
C PHE A 122 -11.14 -5.63 7.94
N ASP A 123 -10.40 -5.78 9.03
CA ASP A 123 -10.66 -6.78 10.03
C ASP A 123 -11.53 -6.18 11.15
N CYS A 124 -12.75 -6.68 11.27
CA CYS A 124 -13.70 -6.21 12.27
C CYS A 124 -13.96 -7.28 13.32
N HIS A 125 -13.66 -6.98 14.59
CA HIS A 125 -13.98 -7.87 15.71
C HIS A 125 -15.49 -7.99 15.95
N SER A 126 -16.25 -6.97 15.54
CA SER A 126 -17.71 -6.95 15.55
C SER A 126 -18.21 -6.20 14.32
N LYS A 127 -19.32 -6.67 13.75
CA LYS A 127 -20.01 -6.01 12.64
C LYS A 127 -21.30 -5.32 13.07
N LYS A 128 -21.52 -5.20 14.39
CA LYS A 128 -22.71 -4.55 14.94
C LYS A 128 -22.66 -3.05 14.64
N GLY A 129 -23.65 -2.54 13.93
CA GLY A 129 -23.73 -1.13 13.53
C GLY A 129 -22.95 -0.77 12.27
N LEU A 130 -22.46 -1.78 11.52
CA LEU A 130 -21.99 -1.63 10.13
C LEU A 130 -23.12 -1.87 9.13
#